data_AF-A0A497PCB3-F1
#
_entry.id   AF-A0A497PCB3-F1
#
_cell.length_a   1.000
_cell.length_b   1.000
_cell.length_c   1.000
_cell.angle_alpha   90.00
_cell.angle_beta   90.00
_cell.angle_gamma   90.00
#
_symmetry.space_group_name_H-M   'P 1'
#
loop_
_entity.id
_entity.type
_entity.pdbx_description
1 polymer ?
#
loop_
_entity_poly.entity_id
_entity_poly.type
_entity_poly.pdbx_seq_one_letter_code
_entity_poly.pdbx_strand_id
1 'polypeptide(L)'
;MQKEIPLNNKQLEAVHSNEENVLIIAPAGSGKTTTLVAAIKKYKDENPTSKVVAITFTRKSAEDLRNKLTGYRWVEASTIHS
;
A
#
# COMPACT_ATOMS: atom_id res chain seq x y z
N MET A 1 5.13 12.21 -15.07
CA MET A 1 5.83 11.12 -14.33
C MET A 1 5.33 11.15 -12.88
N GLN A 2 4.78 10.05 -12.37
CA GLN A 2 4.53 9.93 -10.93
C GLN A 2 5.90 9.89 -10.23
N LYS A 3 6.07 10.73 -9.21
CA LYS A 3 7.31 10.82 -8.43
C LYS A 3 7.46 9.50 -7.65
N GLU A 4 8.55 8.77 -7.87
CA GLU A 4 8.86 7.58 -7.09
C GLU A 4 8.96 7.96 -5.60
N ILE A 5 8.36 7.14 -4.75
CA ILE A 5 8.46 7.27 -3.31
C ILE A 5 9.85 6.74 -2.92
N PRO A 6 10.76 7.55 -2.35
CA PRO A 6 12.05 7.04 -1.91
C PRO A 6 11.85 6.04 -0.77
N LEU A 7 12.22 4.78 -1.01
CA LEU A 7 12.13 3.70 -0.05
C LEU A 7 13.52 3.30 0.45
N ASN A 8 13.65 2.95 1.72
CA ASN A 8 14.88 2.34 2.23
C ASN A 8 14.92 0.84 1.91
N ASN A 9 16.09 0.21 2.13
CA ASN A 9 16.31 -1.22 1.80
C ASN A 9 15.29 -2.17 2.44
N LYS A 10 14.86 -1.92 3.68
CA LYS A 10 13.86 -2.77 4.36
C LYS A 10 12.46 -2.60 3.80
N GLN A 11 12.11 -1.39 3.38
CA GLN A 11 10.85 -1.13 2.71
C GLN A 11 10.83 -1.73 1.29
N LEU A 12 11.96 -1.66 0.57
CA LEU A 12 12.13 -2.33 -0.72
C LEU A 12 12.01 -3.85 -0.58
N GLU A 13 12.68 -4.44 0.41
CA GLU A 13 12.56 -5.87 0.73
C GLU A 13 11.10 -6.30 0.91
N ALA A 14 10.30 -5.52 1.65
CA ALA A 14 8.88 -5.79 1.83
C ALA A 14 8.04 -5.61 0.54
N VAL A 15 8.36 -4.60 -0.28
CA VAL A 15 7.64 -4.31 -1.54
C VAL A 15 7.93 -5.36 -2.62
N HIS A 16 9.15 -5.91 -2.63
CA HIS A 16 9.60 -6.89 -3.62
C HIS A 16 9.56 -8.34 -3.10
N SER A 17 8.96 -8.59 -1.94
CA SER A 17 8.81 -9.94 -1.41
C SER A 17 7.97 -10.81 -2.36
N ASN A 18 8.38 -12.06 -2.53
CA ASN A 18 7.65 -13.09 -3.29
C ASN A 18 6.81 -14.00 -2.37
N GLU A 19 6.77 -13.71 -1.07
CA GLU A 19 5.97 -14.45 -0.10
C GLU A 19 4.48 -14.15 -0.29
N GLU A 20 3.62 -15.15 -0.11
CA GLU A 20 2.16 -14.96 -0.17
C GLU A 20 1.66 -14.02 0.93
N ASN A 21 2.30 -14.06 2.10
CA ASN A 21 1.93 -13.27 3.27
C ASN A 21 3.16 -12.55 3.83
N VAL A 22 3.06 -11.24 4.00
CA VAL A 22 4.16 -10.40 4.53
C VAL A 22 3.71 -9.68 5.79
N LEU A 23 4.45 -9.86 6.89
CA LEU A 23 4.24 -9.16 8.16
C LEU A 23 5.31 -8.09 8.36
N ILE A 24 4.89 -6.83 8.51
CA ILE A 24 5.79 -5.71 8.77
C ILE A 24 5.61 -5.23 10.22
N ILE A 25 6.65 -5.42 11.03
CA ILE A 25 6.72 -4.91 12.41
C ILE A 25 7.65 -3.71 12.44
N ALA A 26 7.13 -2.53 12.76
CA ALA A 26 7.95 -1.33 12.78
C ALA A 26 7.41 -0.23 13.73
N PRO A 27 8.30 0.59 14.33
CA PRO A 27 7.91 1.71 15.20
C PRO A 27 7.02 2.75 14.52
N ALA A 28 6.44 3.66 15.30
CA ALA A 28 5.77 4.85 14.75
C ALA A 28 6.74 5.67 13.87
N GLY A 29 6.23 6.31 12.83
CA GLY A 29 7.05 7.14 11.92
C GLY A 29 7.95 6.38 10.93
N SER A 30 8.04 5.04 11.01
CA SER A 30 8.93 4.23 10.15
C SER A 30 8.48 4.10 8.68
N GLY A 31 7.35 4.70 8.30
CA GLY A 31 6.83 4.64 6.94
C GLY A 31 5.98 3.40 6.60
N LYS A 32 5.39 2.69 7.57
CA LYS A 32 4.50 1.53 7.31
C LYS A 32 3.47 1.76 6.21
N THR A 33 2.73 2.87 6.28
CA THR A 33 1.73 3.23 5.26
C THR A 33 2.37 3.51 3.91
N THR A 34 3.56 4.10 3.90
CA THR A 34 4.32 4.37 2.68
C THR A 34 4.74 3.07 1.99
N THR A 35 5.23 2.09 2.75
CA THR A 35 5.55 0.75 2.27
C THR A 35 4.32 0.03 1.73
N LEU A 36 3.20 0.07 2.45
CA LEU A 36 1.94 -0.53 2.00
C LEU A 36 1.47 0.05 0.66
N VAL A 37 1.49 1.39 0.52
CA VAL A 37 1.11 2.06 -0.74
C VAL A 37 2.04 1.64 -1.88
N ALA A 38 3.36 1.62 -1.66
CA ALA A 38 4.31 1.21 -2.68
C ALA A 38 4.09 -0.25 -3.11
N ALA A 39 3.81 -1.16 -2.17
CA ALA A 39 3.51 -2.56 -2.46
C ALA A 39 2.25 -2.71 -3.33
N ILE A 40 1.17 -1.98 -2.99
CA ILE A 40 -0.07 -1.98 -3.79
C ILE A 40 0.19 -1.44 -5.20
N LYS A 41 0.92 -0.32 -5.32
CA LYS A 41 1.23 0.28 -6.62
C LYS A 41 2.01 -0.69 -7.51
N LYS A 42 3.12 -1.24 -7.01
CA LYS A 42 3.92 -2.25 -7.72
C LYS A 42 3.06 -3.44 -8.15
N TYR A 43 2.30 -4.03 -7.22
CA TYR A 43 1.45 -5.16 -7.53
C TYR A 43 0.44 -4.85 -8.63
N LYS A 44 -0.14 -3.64 -8.62
CA LYS A 44 -1.09 -3.19 -9.64
C LYS A 44 -0.46 -2.86 -10.98
N ASP A 45 0.77 -2.33 -10.99
CA ASP A 45 1.53 -2.11 -12.22
C ASP A 45 1.84 -3.45 -12.91
N GLU A 46 2.10 -4.50 -12.14
CA GLU A 46 2.31 -5.87 -12.63
C GLU A 46 0.99 -6.60 -12.95
N ASN A 47 -0.09 -6.29 -12.21
CA ASN A 47 -1.38 -6.98 -12.28
C ASN A 47 -2.54 -5.98 -12.48
N PRO A 48 -2.67 -5.37 -13.66
CA PRO A 48 -3.56 -4.25 -13.89
C PRO A 48 -5.03 -4.59 -13.69
N THR A 49 -5.45 -5.86 -13.87
CA THR A 49 -6.84 -6.32 -13.73
C THR A 49 -7.21 -6.87 -12.35
N SER A 50 -6.24 -7.16 -11.48
CA SER A 50 -6.49 -7.70 -10.15
C SER A 50 -7.24 -6.70 -9.25
N LYS A 51 -8.09 -7.21 -8.37
CA LYS A 51 -8.75 -6.40 -7.35
C LYS A 51 -7.89 -6.38 -6.09
N VAL A 52 -7.73 -5.22 -5.46
CA VAL A 52 -7.00 -5.06 -4.20
C VAL A 52 -7.89 -4.36 -3.19
N VAL A 53 -7.91 -4.89 -1.96
CA VAL A 53 -8.61 -4.27 -0.82
C VAL A 53 -7.57 -3.87 0.21
N ALA A 54 -7.55 -2.59 0.58
CA ALA A 54 -6.68 -2.01 1.58
C ALA A 54 -7.50 -1.56 2.80
N ILE A 55 -7.35 -2.27 3.91
CA ILE A 55 -8.20 -2.06 5.09
C ILE A 55 -7.41 -1.35 6.19
N THR A 56 -8.07 -0.44 6.92
CA THR A 56 -7.48 0.25 8.07
C THR A 56 -8.52 0.49 9.17
N PHE A 57 -8.10 1.05 10.31
CA PHE A 57 -8.98 1.23 11.47
C PHE A 57 -9.77 2.54 11.45
N THR A 58 -9.20 3.62 10.91
CA THR A 58 -9.83 4.95 10.97
C THR A 58 -10.30 5.40 9.59
N ARG A 59 -11.42 6.14 9.55
CA ARG A 59 -11.93 6.74 8.31
C ARG A 59 -10.90 7.67 7.68
N LYS A 60 -10.13 8.40 8.50
CA LYS A 60 -9.09 9.31 8.03
C LYS A 60 -7.95 8.56 7.33
N SER A 61 -7.49 7.45 7.92
CA SER A 61 -6.48 6.60 7.27
C SER A 61 -7.00 5.98 5.97
N ALA A 62 -8.27 5.60 5.90
CA ALA A 62 -8.87 5.05 4.69
C ALA A 62 -8.92 6.11 3.57
N GLU A 63 -9.34 7.33 3.90
CA GLU A 63 -9.32 8.47 2.98
C GLU A 63 -7.91 8.79 2.48
N ASP A 64 -6.92 8.81 3.38
CA ASP A 64 -5.52 9.06 3.01
C ASP A 64 -4.96 7.97 2.09
N LEU A 65 -5.33 6.70 2.30
CA LEU A 65 -5.00 5.60 1.39
C LEU A 65 -5.62 5.78 0.02
N ARG A 66 -6.92 6.13 -0.06
CA ARG A 66 -7.61 6.43 -1.33
C ARG A 66 -6.88 7.53 -2.11
N ASN A 67 -6.56 8.63 -1.43
CA ASN A 67 -5.87 9.76 -2.04
C ASN A 67 -4.49 9.35 -2.62
N LYS A 68 -3.71 8.53 -1.90
CA LYS A 68 -2.40 8.05 -2.34
C LYS A 68 -2.45 7.02 -3.49
N LEU A 69 -3.57 6.31 -3.60
CA LEU A 69 -3.83 5.27 -4.60
C LEU A 69 -4.69 5.78 -5.77
N THR A 70 -4.97 7.08 -5.83
CA THR A 70 -5.69 7.72 -6.93
C THR A 70 -5.05 7.36 -8.28
N GLY A 71 -5.88 6.96 -9.23
CA GLY A 71 -5.44 6.53 -10.58
C GLY A 71 -5.28 5.02 -10.73
N TYR A 72 -5.22 4.25 -9.65
CA TYR A 72 -5.20 2.79 -9.70
C TYR A 72 -6.62 2.22 -9.70
N ARG A 73 -7.06 1.65 -10.82
CA ARG A 73 -8.37 1.00 -10.95
C ARG A 73 -8.43 -0.28 -10.10
N TRP A 74 -9.63 -0.59 -9.61
CA TRP A 74 -9.92 -1.79 -8.81
C TRP A 74 -9.11 -1.91 -7.51
N VAL A 75 -8.69 -0.77 -6.96
CA VAL A 75 -8.14 -0.68 -5.60
C VAL A 75 -9.16 0.01 -4.72
N GLU A 76 -9.66 -0.71 -3.73
CA GLU A 76 -10.59 -0.19 -2.74
C GLU A 76 -9.87 -0.03 -1.40
N ALA A 77 -9.97 1.14 -0.79
CA ALA A 77 -9.51 1.37 0.57
C ALA A 77 -10.70 1.69 1.48
N SER A 78 -10.81 1.03 2.62
CA SER A 78 -11.96 1.16 3.54
C SER A 78 -11.55 0.92 5.00
N THR A 79 -12.51 1.09 5.92
CA THR A 79 -12.35 0.61 7.29
C THR A 79 -12.89 -0.82 7.43
N ILE A 80 -12.51 -1.54 8.48
CA ILE A 80 -12.96 -2.94 8.69
C ILE A 80 -14.50 -3.06 8.74
N HIS A 81 -15.20 -2.02 9.20
CA HIS A 81 -16.65 -2.06 9.49
C HIS A 81 -17.50 -1.20 8.54
N SER A 82 -16.91 -0.73 7.43
CA SER A 82 -17.57 0.20 6.49
C SER A 82 -17.99 -0.46 5.21
#